data_AF-A0A9X5C4U6-F1
#
_entry.id   AF-A0A9X5C4U6-F1
#
_cell.length_a   1.000
_cell.length_b   1.000
_cell.length_c   1.000
_cell.angle_alpha   90.00
_cell.angle_beta   90.00
_cell.angle_gamma   90.00
#
_symmetry.space_group_name_H-M   'P 1'
#
loop_
_entity.id
_entity.type
_entity.pdbx_description
1 polymer ?
#
loop_
_entity_poly.entity_id
_entity_poly.type
_entity_poly.pdbx_seq_one_letter_code
_entity_poly.pdbx_strand_id
1 'polypeptide(L)' 'MTEKEMLQKNIEEFSRLQNYMILSEKDSEAYKVMKDRYIELKVILTACGINLTELDKIKE' A
#
# COMPACT_ATOMS: atom_id res chain seq x y z
N MET A 1 -4.99 4.51 20.43
CA MET A 1 -4.23 4.85 19.22
C MET A 1 -4.91 6.04 18.60
N THR A 2 -4.17 7.12 18.36
CA THR A 2 -4.72 8.35 17.75
C THR A 2 -4.91 8.17 16.25
N GLU A 3 -5.71 9.03 15.62
CA GLU A 3 -5.86 9.05 14.15
C GLU A 3 -4.51 9.20 13.44
N LYS A 4 -3.62 10.05 13.98
CA LYS A 4 -2.27 10.25 13.44
C LYS A 4 -1.42 8.98 13.50
N GLU A 5 -1.47 8.26 14.61
CA GLU A 5 -0.75 6.98 14.76
C GLU A 5 -1.30 5.90 13.82
N MET A 6 -2.62 5.86 13.59
CA MET A 6 -3.23 4.95 12.63
C MET A 6 -2.79 5.26 11.20
N LEU A 7 -2.80 6.55 10.83
CA LEU A 7 -2.40 6.98 9.50
C LEU A 7 -0.93 6.71 9.21
N GLN A 8 -0.06 6.96 10.20
CA GLN A 8 1.36 6.60 10.11
C GLN A 8 1.53 5.09 9.84
N LYS A 9 0.84 4.23 10.59
CA LYS A 9 0.91 2.78 10.40
C LYS A 9 0.43 2.36 9.01
N ASN A 10 -0.64 2.96 8.48
CA ASN A 10 -1.13 2.65 7.15
C ASN A 10 -0.12 3.07 6.06
N ILE A 11 0.58 4.19 6.23
CA ILE A 11 1.65 4.62 5.32
C ILE A 11 2.84 3.64 5.36
N GLU A 12 3.26 3.22 6.56
CA GLU A 12 4.32 2.22 6.75
C GLU A 12 3.94 0.86 6.14
N GLU A 13 2.70 0.41 6.33
CA GLU A 13 2.17 -0.81 5.73
C GLU A 13 2.14 -0.73 4.20
N PHE A 14 1.68 0.41 3.65
CA PHE A 14 1.66 0.63 2.20
C PHE A 14 3.06 0.58 1.59
N SER A 15 4.06 1.18 2.23
CA SER A 15 5.46 1.10 1.79
C SER A 15 6.01 -0.34 1.85
N ARG A 16 5.76 -1.04 2.95
CA ARG A 16 6.23 -2.42 3.17
C ARG A 16 5.60 -3.41 2.20
N LEU A 17 4.29 -3.32 1.99
CA LEU A 17 3.55 -4.18 1.06
C LEU A 17 4.08 -4.05 -0.36
N GLN A 18 4.31 -2.82 -0.83
CA GLN A 18 4.87 -2.58 -2.15
C GLN A 18 6.27 -3.18 -2.31
N ASN A 19 7.11 -3.17 -1.26
CA ASN A 19 8.41 -3.83 -1.32
C ASN A 19 8.25 -5.35 -1.52
N TYR A 20 7.28 -6.00 -0.86
CA TYR A 20 7.01 -7.43 -1.06
C TYR A 20 6.45 -7.71 -2.45
N MET A 21 5.58 -6.84 -2.98
CA MET A 21 5.08 -6.95 -4.35
C MET A 21 6.22 -6.84 -5.37
N ILE A 22 7.15 -5.89 -5.20
CA ILE A 22 8.33 -5.73 -6.09
C ILE A 22 9.21 -6.98 -6.09
N LEU A 23 9.31 -7.67 -4.95
CA LEU A 23 10.12 -8.87 -4.80
C LEU A 23 9.41 -10.16 -5.24
N SER A 24 8.13 -10.09 -5.60
CA SER A 24 7.33 -11.27 -5.94
C SER A 24 7.09 -11.37 -7.44
N GLU A 25 6.96 -12.61 -7.94
CA GLU A 25 6.54 -12.85 -9.32
C GLU A 25 5.12 -12.33 -9.55
N LYS A 26 4.93 -11.50 -10.58
CA LYS A 26 3.65 -10.79 -10.84
C LYS A 26 2.43 -11.70 -10.98
N ASP A 27 2.62 -12.89 -11.53
CA ASP A 27 1.52 -13.83 -11.77
C ASP A 27 1.29 -14.80 -10.60
N SER A 28 2.12 -14.72 -9.55
CA SER A 28 1.98 -15.57 -8.36
C SER A 28 0.70 -15.24 -7.59
N GLU A 29 0.11 -16.26 -6.97
CA GLU A 29 -1.04 -16.08 -6.07
C GLU A 29 -0.70 -15.11 -4.91
N ALA A 30 0.54 -15.12 -4.43
CA ALA A 30 1.01 -14.19 -3.42
C ALA A 30 0.95 -12.73 -3.91
N TYR A 31 1.39 -12.45 -5.15
CA TYR A 31 1.31 -11.11 -5.72
C TYR A 31 -0.14 -10.65 -5.87
N LYS A 32 -1.04 -11.52 -6.34
CA LYS A 32 -2.47 -11.19 -6.50
C LYS A 32 -3.10 -10.78 -5.18
N VAL A 33 -2.87 -11.55 -4.11
CA VAL A 33 -3.38 -11.22 -2.76
C VAL A 33 -2.78 -9.91 -2.24
N MET A 34 -1.49 -9.67 -2.47
CA MET A 34 -0.87 -8.39 -2.09
C MET A 34 -1.41 -7.20 -2.89
N LYS A 35 -1.73 -7.41 -4.17
CA LYS A 35 -2.33 -6.39 -5.03
C LYS A 35 -3.68 -5.93 -4.52
N ASP A 36 -4.52 -6.86 -4.06
CA ASP A 36 -5.81 -6.52 -3.43
C ASP A 36 -5.59 -5.59 -2.23
N ARG A 37 -4.67 -5.97 -1.33
CA ARG A 37 -4.34 -5.15 -0.15
C ARG A 37 -3.72 -3.80 -0.51
N TYR A 38 -2.92 -3.75 -1.58
CA TYR A 38 -2.33 -2.51 -2.08
C TYR A 38 -3.41 -1.54 -2.58
N ILE A 39 -4.42 -2.05 -3.29
CA ILE A 39 -5.57 -1.26 -3.76
C ILE A 39 -6.38 -0.74 -2.56
N GLU A 40 -6.67 -1.59 -1.57
CA GLU A 40 -7.38 -1.18 -0.35
C GLU A 40 -6.67 -0.01 0.37
N LEU A 41 -5.36 -0.15 0.61
CA LEU A 41 -4.57 0.89 1.26
C LEU A 41 -4.50 2.17 0.42
N LYS A 42 -4.40 2.05 -0.91
CA LYS A 42 -4.40 3.20 -1.83
C LYS A 42 -5.71 3.98 -1.72
N VAL A 43 -6.86 3.29 -1.67
CA VAL A 43 -8.19 3.90 -1.47
C VAL A 43 -8.27 4.59 -0.10
N ILE A 44 -7.90 3.90 0.97
CA ILE A 44 -7.96 4.44 2.35
C ILE A 44 -7.11 5.70 2.47
N LEU A 45 -5.83 5.64 2.06
CA LEU A 45 -4.91 6.77 2.18
C LEU A 45 -5.35 7.96 1.33
N THR A 46 -5.87 7.71 0.12
CA THR A 46 -6.43 8.76 -0.74
C THR A 46 -7.66 9.40 -0.11
N ALA A 47 -8.56 8.61 0.49
CA ALA A 47 -9.74 9.11 1.21
C ALA A 47 -9.35 9.94 2.44
N CYS A 48 -8.21 9.63 3.07
CA CYS A 48 -7.61 10.44 4.13
C CYS A 48 -6.86 11.69 3.64
N GLY A 49 -6.88 11.99 2.34
CA GLY A 49 -6.22 13.17 1.76
C GLY A 49 -4.70 13.05 1.66
N ILE A 50 -4.13 11.84 1.77
CA ILE A 50 -2.70 11.63 1.60
C ILE A 50 -2.34 11.66 0.11
N ASN A 51 -1.34 12.48 -0.24
CA ASN A 51 -0.75 12.46 -1.57
C ASN A 51 0.17 11.24 -1.73
N LEU A 52 -0.20 10.31 -2.61
CA LEU A 52 0.54 9.07 -2.86
C LEU A 52 1.59 9.17 -3.97
N THR A 53 1.75 10.32 -4.64
CA THR A 53 2.63 10.48 -5.82
C THR A 53 4.04 9.93 -5.62
N GLU A 54 4.65 10.21 -4.45
CA GLU A 54 5.99 9.74 -4.09
C GLU A 54 5.98 8.39 -3.34
N LEU A 55 4.82 7.98 -2.83
CA LEU A 55 4.66 6.75 -2.03
C LEU A 55 4.32 5.53 -2.90
N ASP A 56 3.69 5.74 -4.05
CA ASP A 56 3.25 4.70 -4.98
C ASP A 56 4.38 4.30 -5.95
N LYS A 57 5.02 3.17 -5.64
CA LYS A 57 6.12 2.57 -6.39
C LYS A 57 5.65 1.60 -7.47
N ILE A 58 4.51 0.95 -7.28
CA ILE A 58 4.01 -0.10 -8.20
C ILE A 58 3.48 0.53 -9.48
N LYS A 59 2.78 1.67 -9.39
CA LYS A 59 2.24 2.44 -10.54
C LYS A 59 1.41 1.60 -11.52
N GLU A 60 0.71 0.59 -11.01
CA GLU A 60 -0.33 -0.14 -11.74
C GLU A 60 -1.71 0.52 -11.60
#